data_AF-A0A3N4L2I6-F1
#
_entry.id   AF-A0A3N4L2I6-F1
#
_cell.length_a   1.000
_cell.length_b   1.000
_cell.length_c   1.000
_cell.angle_alpha   90.00
_cell.angle_beta   90.00
_cell.angle_gamma   90.00
#
_symmetry.space_group_name_H-M   'P 1'
#
loop_
_entity.id
_entity.type
_entity.pdbx_description
1 polymer ?
#
loop_
_entity_poly.entity_id
_entity_poly.type
_entity_poly.pdbx_seq_one_letter_code
_entity_poly.pdbx_strand_id
1 'polypeptide(L)'
;LFRFTSTYSLVATADQVVNATDMPAIGEQDAIGYFNYGINSRENVICYNITLLGVTGEYQSAALTATHIHQATIGKAGPPRIAFPNPIGNGTRRNSIGCLKAPFKTGVIANGLDTGEGFSVSQIEDNPRGFFTDVHTRKYPLGALRAQLWRNLDGSKYSW
;
A
#
# COMPACT_ATOMS: atom_id res chain seq x y z
N LEU A 1 -21.20 -15.95 -4.39
CA LEU A 1 -20.87 -14.77 -5.22
C LEU A 1 -19.86 -13.94 -4.44
N PHE A 2 -18.63 -13.81 -4.94
CA PHE A 2 -17.61 -12.96 -4.31
C PHE A 2 -18.02 -11.49 -4.45
N ARG A 3 -17.91 -10.72 -3.36
CA ARG A 3 -18.26 -9.28 -3.33
C ARG A 3 -17.28 -8.55 -2.42
N PHE A 4 -16.93 -7.32 -2.81
CA PHE A 4 -16.22 -6.42 -1.93
C PHE A 4 -17.16 -5.89 -0.84
N THR A 5 -16.69 -5.90 0.40
CA THR A 5 -17.29 -5.21 1.55
C THR A 5 -16.94 -3.72 1.53
N SER A 6 -15.81 -3.34 0.93
CA SER A 6 -15.42 -1.95 0.72
C SER A 6 -14.42 -1.80 -0.43
N THR A 7 -14.30 -0.58 -0.95
CA THR A 7 -13.33 -0.22 -1.99
C THR A 7 -12.62 1.08 -1.63
N TYR A 8 -11.36 1.21 -2.04
CA TYR A 8 -10.51 2.37 -1.80
C TYR A 8 -9.80 2.76 -3.08
N SER A 9 -9.72 4.07 -3.35
CA SER A 9 -8.97 4.61 -4.49
C SER A 9 -8.05 5.72 -3.99
N LEU A 10 -6.75 5.51 -4.11
CA LEU A 10 -5.74 6.42 -3.62
C LEU A 10 -4.85 6.93 -4.73
N VAL A 11 -4.43 8.18 -4.60
CA VAL A 11 -3.38 8.80 -5.41
C VAL A 11 -2.19 9.08 -4.49
N ALA A 12 -1.10 8.35 -4.71
CA ALA A 12 0.15 8.46 -3.98
C ALA A 12 1.12 9.38 -4.71
N THR A 13 1.74 10.27 -3.94
CA THR A 13 2.61 11.34 -4.42
C THR A 13 3.89 11.40 -3.57
N ALA A 14 4.91 12.06 -4.11
CA ALA A 14 6.24 12.14 -3.50
C ALA A 14 6.29 12.98 -2.22
N ASP A 15 5.37 13.93 -2.05
CA ASP A 15 5.31 14.90 -0.94
C ASP A 15 4.74 14.32 0.35
N GLN A 16 4.17 13.11 0.31
CA GLN A 16 3.60 12.43 1.47
C GLN A 16 4.57 11.47 2.16
N VAL A 17 5.76 11.25 1.60
CA VAL A 17 6.75 10.30 2.12
C VAL A 17 7.32 10.82 3.44
N VAL A 18 7.39 9.95 4.45
CA VAL A 18 8.03 10.24 5.74
C VAL A 18 9.06 9.18 6.08
N ASN A 19 10.08 9.57 6.85
CA ASN A 19 11.09 8.67 7.36
C ASN A 19 10.65 7.96 8.66
N ALA A 20 11.51 7.10 9.20
CA ALA A 20 11.23 6.33 10.42
C ALA A 20 11.08 7.18 11.70
N THR A 21 11.42 8.48 11.66
CA THR A 21 11.25 9.43 12.77
C THR A 21 10.11 10.40 12.52
N ASP A 22 9.16 10.06 11.63
CA ASP A 22 7.99 10.87 11.27
C ASP A 22 8.31 12.24 10.63
N MET A 23 9.51 12.41 10.06
CA MET A 23 9.89 13.62 9.35
C MET A 23 9.66 13.44 7.85
N PRO A 24 9.25 14.50 7.11
CA PRO A 24 9.16 14.44 5.65
C PRO A 24 10.46 13.94 5.01
N ALA A 25 10.33 13.08 4.01
CA ALA A 25 11.42 12.56 3.22
C ALA A 25 11.18 12.83 1.73
N ILE A 26 12.26 12.80 0.95
CA ILE A 26 12.19 13.05 -0.49
C ILE A 26 11.68 11.80 -1.19
N GLY A 27 10.47 11.87 -1.75
CA GLY A 27 9.95 10.88 -2.70
C GLY A 27 10.40 11.15 -4.15
N GLU A 28 9.91 10.35 -5.09
CA GLU A 28 10.22 10.48 -6.52
C GLU A 28 9.36 11.57 -7.16
N GLN A 29 9.97 12.75 -7.36
CA GLN A 29 9.27 13.88 -7.97
C GLN A 29 8.66 13.52 -9.33
N ASP A 30 7.49 14.10 -9.60
CA ASP A 30 6.66 13.89 -10.79
C ASP A 30 6.11 12.46 -10.98
N ALA A 31 6.48 11.50 -10.13
CA ALA A 31 5.86 10.19 -10.13
C ALA A 31 4.49 10.21 -9.43
N ILE A 32 3.57 9.36 -9.92
CA ILE A 32 2.20 9.24 -9.41
C ILE A 32 1.85 7.77 -9.29
N GLY A 33 1.24 7.38 -8.17
CA GLY A 33 0.77 6.03 -7.93
C GLY A 33 -0.75 6.00 -7.76
N TYR A 34 -1.43 5.19 -8.56
CA TYR A 34 -2.84 4.88 -8.39
C TYR A 34 -2.98 3.53 -7.70
N PHE A 35 -3.49 3.52 -6.48
CA PHE A 35 -3.71 2.32 -5.70
C PHE A 35 -5.20 2.12 -5.51
N ASN A 36 -5.75 1.10 -6.17
CA ASN A 36 -7.15 0.73 -6.04
C ASN A 36 -7.25 -0.59 -5.31
N TYR A 37 -8.05 -0.63 -4.25
CA TYR A 37 -8.27 -1.81 -3.44
C TYR A 37 -9.75 -2.16 -3.37
N GLY A 38 -10.04 -3.45 -3.41
CA GLY A 38 -11.33 -4.03 -3.03
C GLY A 38 -11.12 -5.01 -1.90
N ILE A 39 -11.75 -4.78 -0.75
CA ILE A 39 -11.65 -5.63 0.43
C ILE A 39 -12.90 -6.51 0.52
N ASN A 40 -12.73 -7.78 0.86
CA ASN A 40 -13.79 -8.65 1.35
C ASN A 40 -13.38 -9.11 2.76
N SER A 41 -13.83 -8.38 3.78
CA SER A 41 -13.47 -8.64 5.18
C SER A 41 -14.09 -9.91 5.75
N ARG A 42 -15.16 -10.42 5.13
CA ARG A 42 -15.79 -11.70 5.52
C ARG A 42 -14.89 -12.89 5.17
N GLU A 43 -14.13 -12.79 4.08
CA GLU A 43 -13.20 -13.83 3.63
C GLU A 43 -11.73 -13.51 3.92
N ASN A 44 -11.46 -12.35 4.53
CA ASN A 44 -10.13 -11.79 4.78
C ASN A 44 -9.27 -11.72 3.49
N VAL A 45 -9.87 -11.16 2.43
CA VAL A 45 -9.27 -11.00 1.10
C VAL A 45 -9.17 -9.51 0.76
N ILE A 46 -8.06 -9.14 0.10
CA ILE A 46 -7.88 -7.84 -0.55
C ILE A 46 -7.47 -8.04 -2.00
N CYS A 47 -8.25 -7.50 -2.92
CA CYS A 47 -7.89 -7.37 -4.33
C CYS A 47 -7.33 -5.98 -4.59
N TYR A 48 -6.40 -5.88 -5.55
CA TYR A 48 -5.69 -4.66 -5.85
C TYR A 48 -5.53 -4.47 -7.36
N ASN A 49 -5.55 -3.21 -7.79
CA ASN A 49 -5.12 -2.75 -9.10
C ASN A 49 -4.26 -1.51 -8.89
N ILE A 50 -2.94 -1.70 -9.02
CA ILE A 50 -1.91 -0.70 -8.73
C ILE A 50 -1.26 -0.28 -10.05
N THR A 51 -1.24 1.01 -10.33
CA THR A 51 -0.53 1.61 -11.46
C THR A 51 0.46 2.65 -10.94
N LEU A 52 1.72 2.55 -11.34
CA LEU A 52 2.74 3.55 -11.05
C LEU A 52 3.17 4.22 -12.36
N LEU A 53 3.19 5.54 -12.38
CA LEU A 53 3.67 6.37 -13.49
C LEU A 53 4.92 7.11 -13.03
N GLY A 54 5.99 7.05 -13.83
CA GLY A 54 7.24 7.76 -13.53
C GLY A 54 8.10 7.19 -12.40
N VAL A 55 7.71 6.07 -11.77
CA VAL A 55 8.55 5.40 -10.76
C VAL A 55 9.72 4.68 -11.45
N THR A 56 10.94 5.04 -11.09
CA THR A 56 12.16 4.54 -11.73
C THR A 56 13.07 3.74 -10.80
N GLY A 57 13.99 2.97 -11.41
CA GLY A 57 14.95 2.14 -10.69
C GLY A 57 14.38 0.81 -10.19
N GLU A 58 15.28 -0.03 -9.70
CA GLU A 58 14.95 -1.34 -9.16
C GLU A 58 14.21 -1.24 -7.83
N TYR A 59 13.27 -2.15 -7.60
CA TYR A 59 12.59 -2.27 -6.31
C TYR A 59 13.57 -2.68 -5.20
N GLN A 60 13.42 -2.10 -4.02
CA GLN A 60 14.17 -2.50 -2.83
C GLN A 60 13.33 -2.30 -1.58
N SER A 61 13.30 -3.30 -0.70
CA SER A 61 12.69 -3.20 0.62
C SER A 61 13.30 -4.24 1.57
N ALA A 62 13.15 -4.02 2.88
CA ALA A 62 13.41 -5.05 3.89
C ALA A 62 12.27 -6.10 3.95
N ALA A 63 11.08 -5.76 3.45
CA ALA A 63 9.97 -6.69 3.29
C ALA A 63 10.15 -7.58 2.04
N LEU A 64 9.29 -8.60 1.90
CA LEU A 64 9.31 -9.54 0.76
C LEU A 64 9.17 -8.85 -0.60
N THR A 65 8.43 -7.75 -0.65
CA THR A 65 8.30 -6.88 -1.82
C THR A 65 8.44 -5.42 -1.38
N ALA A 66 8.38 -4.48 -2.31
CA ALA A 66 8.57 -3.06 -2.08
C ALA A 66 7.29 -2.23 -2.23
N THR A 67 6.12 -2.88 -2.26
CA THR A 67 4.82 -2.22 -2.41
C THR A 67 3.91 -2.69 -1.29
N HIS A 68 3.38 -1.77 -0.48
CA HIS A 68 2.78 -2.17 0.80
C HIS A 68 1.48 -1.46 1.12
N ILE A 69 0.79 -2.02 2.13
CA ILE A 69 -0.03 -1.24 3.06
C ILE A 69 0.64 -1.33 4.43
N HIS A 70 0.84 -0.18 5.06
CA HIS A 70 1.35 0.00 6.41
C HIS A 70 0.24 0.43 7.37
N GLN A 71 0.45 0.18 8.67
CA GLN A 71 -0.44 0.65 9.73
C GLN A 71 0.18 1.83 10.49
N ALA A 72 -0.24 3.04 10.14
CA ALA A 72 -0.02 4.27 10.91
C ALA A 72 -1.00 5.37 10.50
N THR A 73 -1.18 6.35 11.39
CA THR A 73 -1.93 7.57 11.08
C THR A 73 -1.15 8.49 10.12
N ILE A 74 -1.83 9.51 9.60
CA ILE A 74 -1.24 10.49 8.69
C ILE A 74 0.04 11.11 9.26
N GLY A 75 1.08 11.19 8.42
CA GLY A 75 2.39 11.72 8.79
C GLY A 75 3.24 10.81 9.69
N LYS A 76 2.77 9.60 10.00
CA LYS A 76 3.49 8.65 10.86
C LYS A 76 4.06 7.46 10.10
N ALA A 77 5.25 7.01 10.49
CA ALA A 77 5.79 5.73 10.10
C ALA A 77 5.10 4.60 10.88
N GLY A 78 5.05 3.41 10.30
CA GLY A 78 4.49 2.23 10.93
C GLY A 78 4.93 0.95 10.23
N PRO A 79 4.64 -0.24 10.78
CA PRO A 79 5.03 -1.50 10.17
C PRO A 79 4.18 -1.81 8.93
N PRO A 80 4.75 -2.50 7.92
CA PRO A 80 3.96 -3.05 6.82
C PRO A 80 3.04 -4.15 7.36
N ARG A 81 1.81 -4.20 6.87
CA ARG A 81 0.83 -5.25 7.19
C ARG A 81 0.52 -6.14 5.98
N ILE A 82 0.64 -5.60 4.78
CA ILE A 82 0.49 -6.33 3.53
C ILE A 82 1.66 -6.00 2.61
N ALA A 83 2.28 -7.01 2.02
CA ALA A 83 3.27 -6.89 0.96
C ALA A 83 2.66 -7.38 -0.37
N PHE A 84 2.51 -6.49 -1.34
CA PHE A 84 1.94 -6.80 -2.66
C PHE A 84 3.04 -7.14 -3.66
N PRO A 85 2.77 -8.02 -4.65
CA PRO A 85 3.65 -8.15 -5.81
C PRO A 85 3.97 -6.77 -6.41
N ASN A 86 5.25 -6.48 -6.59
CA ASN A 86 5.68 -5.19 -7.13
C ASN A 86 5.11 -4.97 -8.53
N PRO A 87 4.61 -3.76 -8.84
CA PRO A 87 4.19 -3.43 -10.20
C PRO A 87 5.30 -3.66 -11.22
N ILE A 88 5.00 -4.35 -12.31
CA ILE A 88 5.96 -4.62 -13.39
C ILE A 88 5.66 -3.77 -14.62
N GLY A 89 6.69 -3.44 -15.39
CA GLY A 89 6.59 -2.61 -16.58
C GLY A 89 7.89 -1.85 -16.84
N ASN A 90 7.81 -0.81 -17.65
CA ASN A 90 8.96 0.07 -17.92
C ASN A 90 8.94 1.29 -16.97
N GLY A 91 10.00 2.11 -16.97
CA GLY A 91 10.10 3.27 -16.09
C GLY A 91 9.00 4.34 -16.28
N THR A 92 8.24 4.29 -17.38
CA THR A 92 7.12 5.21 -17.60
C THR A 92 5.81 4.70 -17.03
N ARG A 93 5.57 3.38 -17.04
CA ARG A 93 4.39 2.74 -16.44
C ARG A 93 4.69 1.35 -15.92
N ARG A 94 4.30 1.09 -14.66
CA ARG A 94 4.33 -0.24 -14.02
C ARG A 94 2.94 -0.59 -13.47
N ASN A 95 2.51 -1.84 -13.58
CA ASN A 95 1.20 -2.28 -13.09
C ASN A 95 1.30 -3.57 -12.25
N SER A 96 0.44 -3.71 -11.26
CA SER A 96 0.22 -4.94 -10.49
C SER A 96 -1.27 -5.14 -10.27
N ILE A 97 -1.81 -6.31 -10.59
CA ILE A 97 -3.21 -6.67 -10.36
C ILE A 97 -3.31 -8.06 -9.75
N GLY A 98 -4.21 -8.25 -8.81
CA GLY A 98 -4.43 -9.55 -8.18
C GLY A 98 -5.26 -9.46 -6.91
N CYS A 99 -5.30 -10.57 -6.18
CA CYS A 99 -5.88 -10.65 -4.85
C CYS A 99 -4.97 -11.42 -3.91
N LEU A 100 -4.90 -10.97 -2.65
CA LEU A 100 -4.23 -11.66 -1.56
C LEU A 100 -5.29 -12.09 -0.55
N LYS A 101 -5.13 -13.29 0.00
CA LYS A 101 -5.95 -13.83 1.09
C LYS A 101 -5.06 -14.06 2.30
N ALA A 102 -5.58 -13.77 3.49
CA ALA A 102 -4.90 -14.09 4.73
C ALA A 102 -4.60 -15.61 4.86
N PRO A 103 -3.56 -16.02 5.61
CA PRO A 103 -2.67 -15.16 6.41
C PRO A 103 -1.74 -14.30 5.55
N PHE A 104 -1.56 -13.03 5.95
CA PHE A 104 -0.62 -12.13 5.30
C PHE A 104 0.79 -12.34 5.84
N LYS A 105 1.79 -12.11 4.99
CA LYS A 105 3.20 -12.20 5.34
C LYS A 105 3.95 -11.04 4.69
N THR A 106 4.75 -10.36 5.47
CA THR A 106 5.53 -9.19 5.03
C THR A 106 7.02 -9.47 4.99
N GLY A 107 7.50 -10.47 5.73
CA GLY A 107 8.92 -10.79 5.90
C GLY A 107 9.64 -9.90 6.91
N VAL A 108 8.99 -8.85 7.41
CA VAL A 108 9.53 -7.98 8.44
C VAL A 108 9.15 -8.54 9.80
N ILE A 109 10.14 -8.78 10.66
CA ILE A 109 9.91 -9.26 12.03
C ILE A 109 9.95 -8.08 13.00
N ALA A 110 8.90 -7.94 13.81
CA ALA A 110 8.84 -6.99 14.91
C ALA A 110 8.35 -7.70 16.17
N ASN A 111 9.02 -7.48 17.31
CA ASN A 111 8.70 -8.15 18.59
C ASN A 111 8.58 -9.68 18.48
N GLY A 112 9.40 -10.29 17.62
CA GLY A 112 9.46 -11.75 17.44
C GLY A 112 8.43 -12.34 16.46
N LEU A 113 7.57 -11.54 15.83
CA LEU A 113 6.54 -12.01 14.89
C LEU A 113 6.61 -11.27 13.54
N ASP A 114 6.15 -11.89 12.46
CA ASP A 114 5.99 -11.20 11.18
C ASP A 114 4.96 -10.08 11.31
N THR A 115 5.23 -8.90 10.76
CA THR A 115 4.32 -7.77 10.89
C THR A 115 2.98 -7.95 10.15
N GLY A 116 2.88 -8.91 9.23
CA GLY A 116 1.60 -9.33 8.64
C GLY A 116 0.85 -10.39 9.46
N GLU A 117 1.50 -11.01 10.44
CA GLU A 117 0.89 -12.08 11.24
C GLU A 117 -0.29 -11.55 12.06
N GLY A 118 -1.40 -12.29 12.05
CA GLY A 118 -2.63 -11.90 12.75
C GLY A 118 -3.35 -10.68 12.16
N PHE A 119 -2.81 -10.07 11.09
CA PHE A 119 -3.48 -8.93 10.45
C PHE A 119 -4.76 -9.37 9.73
N SER A 120 -5.81 -8.56 9.88
CA SER A 120 -7.08 -8.74 9.18
C SER A 120 -7.44 -7.46 8.44
N VAL A 121 -7.90 -7.61 7.19
CA VAL A 121 -8.32 -6.48 6.35
C VAL A 121 -9.53 -5.73 6.93
N SER A 122 -10.30 -6.36 7.83
CA SER A 122 -11.35 -5.67 8.60
C SER A 122 -10.83 -4.46 9.38
N GLN A 123 -9.58 -4.50 9.86
CA GLN A 123 -8.97 -3.37 10.58
C GLN A 123 -8.86 -2.12 9.69
N ILE A 124 -8.69 -2.30 8.37
CA ILE A 124 -8.68 -1.19 7.39
C ILE A 124 -10.08 -0.59 7.25
N GLU A 125 -11.12 -1.42 7.31
CA GLU A 125 -12.52 -0.95 7.25
C GLU A 125 -12.91 -0.19 8.51
N ASP A 126 -12.46 -0.67 9.67
CA ASP A 126 -12.73 -0.06 10.98
C ASP A 126 -12.04 1.29 11.14
N ASN A 127 -10.80 1.44 10.66
CA ASN A 127 -10.04 2.68 10.74
C ASN A 127 -9.13 2.89 9.52
N PRO A 128 -9.67 3.31 8.36
CA PRO A 128 -8.87 3.48 7.16
C PRO A 128 -7.79 4.56 7.32
N ARG A 129 -8.07 5.61 8.10
CA ARG A 129 -7.09 6.67 8.41
C ARG A 129 -5.93 6.21 9.30
N GLY A 130 -5.97 4.96 9.77
CA GLY A 130 -4.85 4.29 10.44
C GLY A 130 -3.93 3.51 9.50
N PHE A 131 -4.13 3.60 8.17
CA PHE A 131 -3.33 2.87 7.19
C PHE A 131 -2.89 3.76 6.02
N PHE A 132 -1.72 3.47 5.45
CA PHE A 132 -1.23 4.12 4.24
C PHE A 132 -0.65 3.08 3.28
N THR A 133 -0.58 3.43 2.00
CA THR A 133 0.17 2.66 0.99
C THR A 133 1.40 3.43 0.55
N ASP A 134 2.41 2.70 0.14
CA ASP A 134 3.64 3.20 -0.43
C ASP A 134 4.26 2.22 -1.42
N VAL A 135 5.29 2.71 -2.09
CA VAL A 135 6.20 1.89 -2.90
C VAL A 135 7.62 2.41 -2.74
N HIS A 136 8.59 1.51 -2.70
CA HIS A 136 10.01 1.82 -2.54
C HIS A 136 10.83 1.40 -3.76
N THR A 137 11.88 2.15 -4.04
CA THR A 137 12.91 1.74 -5.01
C THR A 137 14.28 1.91 -4.38
N ARG A 138 15.32 1.36 -5.00
CA ARG A 138 16.71 1.53 -4.54
C ARG A 138 17.13 2.99 -4.47
N LYS A 139 16.55 3.85 -5.32
CA LYS A 139 16.80 5.30 -5.31
C LYS A 139 16.03 6.01 -4.20
N TYR A 140 14.86 5.49 -3.83
CA TYR A 140 13.98 6.04 -2.79
C TYR A 140 13.66 4.97 -1.73
N PRO A 141 14.66 4.58 -0.91
CA PRO A 141 14.49 3.52 0.08
C PRO A 141 13.52 3.89 1.21
N LEU A 142 13.31 5.18 1.48
CA LEU A 142 12.30 5.68 2.43
C LEU A 142 10.89 5.73 1.83
N GLY A 143 10.74 5.49 0.53
CA GLY A 143 9.50 5.55 -0.22
C GLY A 143 9.64 6.45 -1.44
N ALA A 144 9.29 5.94 -2.62
CA ALA A 144 9.15 6.74 -3.83
C ALA A 144 7.83 7.51 -3.81
N LEU A 145 6.75 6.89 -3.33
CA LEU A 145 5.41 7.49 -3.25
C LEU A 145 4.70 7.01 -1.98
N ARG A 146 3.79 7.83 -1.46
CA ARG A 146 2.92 7.46 -0.33
C ARG A 146 1.51 8.06 -0.47
N ALA A 147 0.49 7.35 0.03
CA ALA A 147 -0.86 7.87 0.22
C ALA A 147 -1.53 7.31 1.48
N GLN A 148 -2.19 8.17 2.25
CA GLN A 148 -3.03 7.73 3.37
C GLN A 148 -4.36 7.13 2.87
N LEU A 149 -4.82 6.02 3.45
CA LEU A 149 -6.15 5.48 3.21
C LEU A 149 -7.22 6.37 3.85
N TRP A 150 -8.31 6.58 3.11
CA TRP A 150 -9.50 7.28 3.54
C TRP A 150 -10.71 6.54 3.00
N ARG A 151 -11.86 6.62 3.68
CA ARG A 151 -13.08 5.99 3.20
C ARG A 151 -13.61 6.81 2.04
N ASN A 152 -13.82 6.21 0.87
CA ASN A 152 -14.59 6.84 -0.19
C ASN A 152 -16.00 7.11 0.38
N LEU A 153 -16.34 8.38 0.62
CA LEU A 153 -17.63 8.78 1.21
C LEU A 153 -18.77 8.75 0.18
N ASP A 154 -18.47 8.42 -1.07
CA ASP A 154 -19.46 8.33 -2.14
C ASP A 154 -19.59 6.89 -2.65
N GLY A 155 -20.77 6.30 -2.46
CA GLY A 155 -21.17 5.06 -3.13
C GLY A 155 -21.37 5.24 -4.63
N SER A 156 -20.59 6.06 -5.32
CA SER A 156 -20.74 6.35 -6.75
C SER A 156 -19.53 5.96 -7.60
N LYS A 157 -19.77 4.93 -8.43
CA LYS A 157 -19.42 4.91 -9.86
C LYS A 157 -17.97 4.66 -10.29
N TYR A 158 -17.11 4.11 -9.44
CA TYR A 158 -15.88 3.48 -9.91
C TYR A 158 -15.74 2.06 -9.38
N SER A 159 -16.76 1.25 -9.67
CA SER A 159 -16.60 -0.20 -9.75
C SER A 159 -15.69 -0.51 -10.95
N TRP A 160 -14.53 -1.09 -10.66
CA TRP A 160 -13.69 -1.77 -11.65
C TRP A 160 -14.41 -3.03 -12.15
#